data_AF-A0A4P8QG04-F1
#
_entry.id   AF-A0A4P8QG04-F1
#
_cell.length_a   1.000
_cell.length_b   1.000
_cell.length_c   1.000
_cell.angle_alpha   90.00
_cell.angle_beta   90.00
_cell.angle_gamma   90.00
#
_symmetry.space_group_name_H-M   'P 1'
#
loop_
_entity.id
_entity.type
_entity.pdbx_description
1 polymer ?
#
loop_
_entity_poly.entity_id
_entity_poly.type
_entity_poly.pdbx_seq_one_letter_code
_entity_poly.pdbx_strand_id
1 'polypeptide(L)'
;MYSTLDGAKARAKELKRLFDDSGFHVPLHRCQTAVANAGGFQDWHDLQANLRTGSRPQDGDAYRRRLLAALPPACRGPLAEAWSPDPDAEDPPGDGIPPNFFRDVMPYVFATEVLHRTKTPLIRPGSGAGQRLRQAMVCGVLMNIHGGHQRTPTLDPETLALDYPGDIASVFRSEAKHPRFARELAVLTEAGVLEVIDDRQRGPAIRVLAPVGLPDELARQAVLDVEYAVQVNDFESDDYTDGRVTRTIHEALLALGVDDTVKVAEAIRAQHAPEYVTPSGAMLELLRGFALEGRVRAFAHGYRMFSVIHRLNATFVAAQAPAMIGHYLAAHHGVSDQAWAQWLKRHPDWGGQLREALADPARFEGFVSTTAATLEAGESEAA
;
A
#
# COMPACT_ATOMS: atom_id res chain seq x y z
N MET A 1 -15.64 18.31 20.93
CA MET A 1 -15.51 18.60 22.38
C MET A 1 -16.55 17.81 23.17
N TYR A 2 -16.37 17.67 24.49
CA TYR A 2 -17.30 17.01 25.40
C TYR A 2 -17.55 17.88 26.64
N SER A 3 -18.75 17.77 27.22
CA SER A 3 -19.15 18.44 28.46
C SER A 3 -19.49 17.45 29.59
N THR A 4 -19.48 16.15 29.29
CA THR A 4 -19.82 15.06 30.20
C THR A 4 -18.79 13.94 30.12
N LEU A 5 -18.69 13.14 31.18
CA LEU A 5 -17.76 12.00 31.21
C LEU A 5 -18.12 10.97 30.13
N ASP A 6 -19.40 10.77 29.86
CA ASP A 6 -19.83 9.87 28.79
C ASP A 6 -19.52 10.44 27.41
N GLY A 7 -19.60 11.76 27.23
CA GLY A 7 -19.10 12.44 26.03
C GLY A 7 -17.59 12.24 25.85
N ALA A 8 -16.80 12.35 26.91
CA ALA A 8 -15.35 12.09 26.86
C ALA A 8 -15.05 10.63 26.46
N LYS A 9 -15.80 9.67 27.02
CA LYS A 9 -15.67 8.24 26.68
C LYS A 9 -16.03 7.99 25.21
N ALA A 10 -17.11 8.61 24.72
CA ALA A 10 -17.51 8.51 23.32
C ALA A 10 -16.41 9.03 22.39
N ARG A 11 -15.80 10.18 22.70
CA ARG A 11 -14.68 10.72 21.93
C ARG A 11 -13.45 9.82 21.94
N ALA A 12 -13.10 9.21 23.07
CA ALA A 12 -11.99 8.27 23.12
C ALA A 12 -12.26 7.01 22.29
N LYS A 13 -13.51 6.53 22.25
CA LYS A 13 -13.91 5.40 21.41
C LYS A 13 -13.92 5.75 19.92
N GLU A 14 -14.41 6.93 19.55
CA GLU A 14 -14.34 7.45 18.17
C GLU A 14 -12.88 7.54 17.70
N LEU A 15 -11.99 8.06 18.55
CA LEU A 15 -10.57 8.15 18.25
C LEU A 15 -9.92 6.76 18.10
N LYS A 16 -10.29 5.80 18.96
CA LYS A 16 -9.85 4.40 18.83
C LYS A 16 -10.33 3.78 17.52
N ARG A 17 -11.60 3.97 17.16
CA ARG A 17 -12.16 3.47 15.91
C ARG A 17 -11.45 4.07 14.71
N LEU A 18 -11.20 5.38 14.71
CA LEU A 18 -10.42 6.04 13.65
C LEU A 18 -9.07 5.36 13.44
N PHE A 19 -8.32 5.11 14.52
CA PHE A 19 -7.03 4.44 14.42
C PHE A 19 -7.15 2.98 13.99
N ASP A 20 -8.17 2.26 14.45
CA ASP A 20 -8.44 0.90 13.96
C ASP A 20 -8.74 0.89 12.46
N ASP A 21 -9.54 1.85 11.98
CA ASP A 21 -9.89 2.01 10.57
C ASP A 21 -8.67 2.40 9.72
N SER A 22 -7.67 3.05 10.32
CA SER A 22 -6.36 3.32 9.72
C SER A 22 -5.39 2.14 9.77
N GLY A 23 -5.67 1.09 10.54
CA GLY A 23 -4.71 -0.01 10.77
C GLY A 23 -3.63 0.33 11.81
N PHE A 24 -3.89 1.28 12.69
CA PHE A 24 -2.95 1.70 13.74
C PHE A 24 -3.21 0.93 15.03
N HIS A 25 -2.14 0.53 15.69
CA HIS A 25 -2.20 -0.09 16.99
C HIS A 25 -2.16 0.95 18.12
N VAL A 26 -3.30 1.59 18.40
CA VAL A 26 -3.43 2.53 19.54
C VAL A 26 -4.35 1.95 20.61
N PRO A 27 -3.87 1.63 21.83
CA PRO A 27 -4.73 1.15 22.91
C PRO A 27 -5.77 2.19 23.35
N LEU A 28 -6.96 1.74 23.76
CA LEU A 28 -8.06 2.63 24.19
C LEU A 28 -7.65 3.57 25.33
N HIS A 29 -6.83 3.10 26.29
CA HIS A 29 -6.38 3.93 27.40
C HIS A 29 -5.51 5.11 26.93
N ARG A 30 -4.73 4.94 25.84
CA ARG A 30 -3.98 6.04 25.22
C ARG A 30 -4.90 7.06 24.58
N CYS A 31 -5.95 6.61 23.88
CA CYS A 31 -6.99 7.51 23.35
C CYS A 31 -7.67 8.31 24.48
N GLN A 32 -7.96 7.67 25.62
CA GLN A 32 -8.55 8.33 26.79
C GLN A 32 -7.62 9.41 27.36
N THR A 33 -6.33 9.09 27.54
CA THR A 33 -5.33 10.06 27.98
C THR A 33 -5.21 11.25 27.02
N ALA A 34 -5.14 10.99 25.71
CA ALA A 34 -5.05 12.06 24.70
C ALA A 34 -6.27 12.98 24.73
N VAL A 35 -7.48 12.42 24.87
CA VAL A 35 -8.73 13.17 25.00
C VAL A 35 -8.73 14.02 26.28
N ALA A 36 -8.28 13.47 27.41
CA ALA A 36 -8.19 14.20 28.67
C ALA A 36 -7.21 15.38 28.58
N ASN A 37 -6.01 15.15 28.04
CA ASN A 37 -4.99 16.18 27.81
C ASN A 37 -5.51 17.29 26.88
N ALA A 38 -6.22 16.92 25.82
CA ALA A 38 -6.86 17.86 24.91
C ALA A 38 -7.92 18.73 25.61
N GLY A 39 -8.65 18.16 26.57
CA GLY A 39 -9.58 18.88 27.45
C GLY A 39 -8.90 19.73 28.53
N GLY A 40 -7.58 19.72 28.64
CA GLY A 40 -6.82 20.48 29.65
C GLY A 40 -6.73 19.81 31.02
N PHE A 41 -6.98 18.50 31.10
CA PHE A 41 -6.76 17.68 32.28
C PHE A 41 -5.37 17.02 32.21
N GLN A 42 -4.83 16.59 33.34
CA GLN A 42 -3.52 15.92 33.39
C GLN A 42 -3.60 14.47 32.89
N ASP A 43 -4.68 13.78 33.22
CA ASP A 43 -4.96 12.41 32.81
C ASP A 43 -6.46 12.09 32.89
N TRP A 44 -6.80 10.84 32.62
CA TRP A 44 -8.19 10.37 32.66
C TRP A 44 -8.83 10.39 34.06
N HIS A 45 -8.04 10.17 35.12
CA HIS A 45 -8.53 10.20 36.49
C HIS A 45 -8.82 11.65 36.95
N ASP A 46 -7.94 12.58 36.59
CA ASP A 46 -8.13 14.02 36.80
C ASP A 46 -9.41 14.51 36.10
N LEU A 47 -9.62 14.09 34.85
CA LEU A 47 -10.87 14.37 34.14
C LEU A 47 -12.08 13.82 34.89
N GLN A 48 -12.04 12.55 35.34
CA GLN A 48 -13.15 11.94 36.08
C GLN A 48 -13.49 12.71 37.37
N ALA A 49 -12.48 13.21 38.08
CA ALA A 49 -12.65 13.93 39.32
C ALA A 49 -13.14 15.38 39.12
N ASN A 50 -12.64 16.08 38.08
CA ASN A 50 -12.73 17.53 37.99
C ASN A 50 -13.61 18.07 36.85
N LEU A 51 -14.21 17.21 36.03
CA LEU A 51 -15.03 17.66 34.89
C LEU A 51 -16.24 18.53 35.29
N ARG A 52 -16.82 18.31 36.47
CA ARG A 52 -17.99 19.06 36.96
C ARG A 52 -17.64 20.46 37.50
N THR A 53 -16.40 20.69 37.92
CA THR A 53 -15.92 21.93 38.52
C THR A 53 -15.34 22.91 37.51
N GLY A 54 -15.11 22.48 36.26
CA GLY A 54 -14.41 23.25 35.24
C GLY A 54 -15.14 23.27 33.89
N SER A 55 -16.35 23.81 33.83
CA SER A 55 -16.95 24.19 32.54
C SER A 55 -16.28 25.48 32.06
N ARG A 56 -15.02 25.39 31.64
CA ARG A 56 -14.38 26.46 30.88
C ARG A 56 -14.78 26.26 29.43
N PRO A 57 -15.39 27.26 28.77
CA PRO A 57 -15.49 27.25 27.32
C PRO A 57 -14.06 27.15 26.78
N GLN A 58 -13.72 26.01 26.18
CA GLN A 58 -12.46 25.87 25.48
C GLN A 58 -12.76 25.99 24.00
N ASP A 59 -12.02 26.89 23.36
CA ASP A 59 -11.99 27.05 21.92
C ASP A 59 -11.76 25.69 21.23
N GLY A 60 -12.60 25.37 20.24
CA GLY A 60 -12.57 24.12 19.50
C GLY A 60 -11.24 23.90 18.78
N ASP A 61 -10.62 24.97 18.29
CA ASP A 61 -9.32 24.90 17.62
C ASP A 61 -8.19 24.69 18.63
N ALA A 62 -8.27 25.31 19.81
CA ALA A 62 -7.36 25.03 20.91
C ALA A 62 -7.47 23.57 21.42
N TYR A 63 -8.65 22.97 21.41
CA TYR A 63 -8.83 21.55 21.70
C TYR A 63 -8.17 20.67 20.63
N ARG A 64 -8.43 20.93 19.34
CA ARG A 64 -7.85 20.21 18.21
C ARG A 64 -6.32 20.23 18.24
N ARG A 65 -5.71 21.41 18.42
CA ARG A 65 -4.25 21.56 18.54
C ARG A 65 -3.67 20.74 19.69
N ARG A 66 -4.31 20.76 20.86
CA ARG A 66 -3.85 19.97 22.02
C ARG A 66 -4.01 18.46 21.80
N LEU A 67 -5.07 18.04 21.10
CA LEU A 67 -5.25 16.63 20.76
C LEU A 67 -4.14 16.13 19.83
N LEU A 68 -3.81 16.89 18.79
CA LEU A 68 -2.68 16.57 17.88
C LEU A 68 -1.34 16.52 18.64
N ALA A 69 -1.13 17.41 19.60
CA ALA A 69 0.09 17.43 20.42
C ALA A 69 0.16 16.27 21.42
N ALA A 70 -0.98 15.76 21.88
CA ALA A 70 -1.05 14.65 22.84
C ALA A 70 -0.91 13.26 22.19
N LEU A 71 -0.83 13.18 20.86
CA LEU A 71 -0.73 11.95 20.09
C LEU A 71 0.65 11.83 19.41
N PRO A 72 1.10 10.59 19.10
CA PRO A 72 2.30 10.38 18.31
C PRO A 72 2.21 11.07 16.94
N PRO A 73 3.33 11.51 16.35
CA PRO A 73 3.34 12.20 15.06
C PRO A 73 2.60 11.45 13.95
N ALA A 74 2.75 10.13 13.88
CA ALA A 74 2.10 9.31 12.86
C ALA A 74 0.56 9.39 12.91
N CYS A 75 -0.04 9.65 14.07
CA CYS A 75 -1.49 9.76 14.25
C CYS A 75 -2.07 11.09 13.73
N ARG A 76 -1.24 12.07 13.37
CA ARG A 76 -1.70 13.43 13.04
C ARG A 76 -2.44 13.49 11.71
N GLY A 77 -1.89 12.87 10.67
CA GLY A 77 -2.54 12.76 9.35
C GLY A 77 -3.95 12.18 9.43
N PRO A 78 -4.14 10.95 9.97
CA PRO A 78 -5.46 10.34 10.11
C PRO A 78 -6.46 11.21 10.89
N LEU A 79 -5.99 11.91 11.92
CA LEU A 79 -6.83 12.78 12.75
C LEU A 79 -7.22 14.08 12.02
N ALA A 80 -6.33 14.66 11.23
CA ALA A 80 -6.61 15.83 10.42
C ALA A 80 -7.64 15.51 9.33
N GLU A 81 -7.46 14.39 8.63
CA GLU A 81 -8.42 13.89 7.63
C GLU A 81 -9.81 13.64 8.23
N ALA A 82 -9.88 13.06 9.43
CA ALA A 82 -11.16 12.84 10.10
C ALA A 82 -11.92 14.14 10.44
N TRP A 83 -11.25 15.29 10.50
CA TRP A 83 -11.89 16.59 10.72
C TRP A 83 -12.33 17.28 9.44
N SER A 84 -11.70 16.95 8.32
CA SER A 84 -12.01 17.46 6.99
C SER A 84 -12.14 16.27 6.03
N PRO A 85 -13.15 15.40 6.23
CA PRO A 85 -13.27 14.20 5.43
C PRO A 85 -13.50 14.57 3.97
N ASP A 86 -12.76 13.91 3.08
CA ASP A 86 -12.99 14.01 1.64
C ASP A 86 -14.40 13.47 1.31
N PRO A 87 -15.31 14.30 0.74
CA PRO A 87 -16.64 13.85 0.37
C PRO A 87 -16.63 12.79 -0.73
N ASP A 88 -15.53 12.66 -1.47
CA ASP A 88 -15.33 11.69 -2.56
C ASP A 88 -14.55 10.44 -2.09
N ALA A 89 -14.34 10.27 -0.78
CA ALA A 89 -13.66 9.10 -0.21
C ALA A 89 -14.36 7.79 -0.58
N GLU A 90 -13.59 6.84 -1.10
CA GLU A 90 -14.07 5.56 -1.64
C GLU A 90 -14.49 4.55 -0.56
N ASP A 91 -15.23 3.53 -1.01
CA ASP A 91 -15.57 2.37 -0.21
C ASP A 91 -14.33 1.63 0.31
N PRO A 92 -14.43 1.01 1.51
CA PRO A 92 -13.30 0.37 2.17
C PRO A 92 -12.70 -0.77 1.32
N PRO A 93 -11.40 -1.05 1.48
CA PRO A 93 -10.63 -1.94 0.62
C PRO A 93 -10.93 -3.43 0.88
N GLY A 94 -12.13 -3.89 0.56
CA GLY A 94 -12.51 -5.31 0.65
C GLY A 94 -12.45 -5.90 2.07
N ASP A 95 -12.82 -7.18 2.18
CA ASP A 95 -12.93 -7.84 3.48
C ASP A 95 -11.57 -8.01 4.17
N GLY A 96 -11.49 -7.56 5.42
CA GLY A 96 -10.33 -7.77 6.30
C GLY A 96 -9.19 -6.77 6.17
N ILE A 97 -9.34 -5.71 5.37
CA ILE A 97 -8.38 -4.59 5.30
C ILE A 97 -9.01 -3.35 5.94
N PRO A 98 -8.31 -2.65 6.86
CA PRO A 98 -8.81 -1.39 7.41
C PRO A 98 -9.10 -0.35 6.31
N PRO A 99 -10.22 0.40 6.38
CA PRO A 99 -10.64 1.41 5.40
C PRO A 99 -9.52 2.33 4.91
N ASN A 100 -8.72 2.87 5.82
CA ASN A 100 -7.71 3.87 5.52
C ASN A 100 -6.28 3.31 5.50
N PHE A 101 -6.11 1.98 5.51
CA PHE A 101 -4.80 1.34 5.59
C PHE A 101 -3.81 1.84 4.53
N PHE A 102 -4.25 1.97 3.27
CA PHE A 102 -3.38 2.38 2.17
C PHE A 102 -2.92 3.83 2.28
N ARG A 103 -3.75 4.70 2.83
CA ARG A 103 -3.41 6.08 3.11
C ARG A 103 -2.46 6.19 4.30
N ASP A 104 -2.77 5.48 5.38
CA ASP A 104 -2.20 5.77 6.69
C ASP A 104 -1.00 4.87 7.07
N VAL A 105 -1.01 3.58 6.69
CA VAL A 105 0.03 2.60 7.09
C VAL A 105 0.96 2.22 5.93
N MET A 106 0.44 2.10 4.72
CA MET A 106 1.25 1.66 3.57
C MET A 106 2.50 2.53 3.30
N PRO A 107 2.47 3.87 3.47
CA PRO A 107 3.67 4.69 3.36
C PRO A 107 4.78 4.28 4.35
N TYR A 108 4.39 3.89 5.56
CA TYR A 108 5.34 3.37 6.56
C TYR A 108 5.90 2.01 6.17
N VAL A 109 5.10 1.13 5.56
CA VAL A 109 5.58 -0.16 5.03
C VAL A 109 6.67 0.06 3.98
N PHE A 110 6.44 0.95 3.01
CA PHE A 110 7.42 1.26 1.97
C PHE A 110 8.67 1.94 2.52
N ALA A 111 8.51 2.96 3.36
CA ALA A 111 9.65 3.64 3.98
C ALA A 111 10.52 2.67 4.79
N THR A 112 9.88 1.79 5.56
CA THR A 112 10.56 0.75 6.35
C THR A 112 11.34 -0.21 5.45
N GLU A 113 10.76 -0.67 4.34
CA GLU A 113 11.43 -1.54 3.38
C GLU A 113 12.66 -0.88 2.77
N VAL A 114 12.50 0.34 2.26
CA VAL A 114 13.58 1.09 1.60
C VAL A 114 14.72 1.34 2.58
N LEU A 115 14.41 1.79 3.79
CA LEU A 115 15.43 2.07 4.80
C LEU A 115 16.12 0.79 5.29
N HIS A 116 15.39 -0.31 5.50
CA HIS A 116 16.04 -1.58 5.83
C HIS A 116 16.96 -2.06 4.70
N ARG A 117 16.46 -2.10 3.46
CA ARG A 117 17.21 -2.54 2.29
C ARG A 117 18.47 -1.72 2.05
N THR A 118 18.42 -0.41 2.28
CA THR A 118 19.53 0.51 1.96
C THR A 118 20.42 0.84 3.15
N LYS A 119 19.91 0.84 4.38
CA LYS A 119 20.64 1.30 5.58
C LYS A 119 20.99 0.18 6.55
N THR A 120 20.25 -0.94 6.57
CA THR A 120 20.54 -2.05 7.50
C THR A 120 21.56 -3.02 6.90
N PRO A 121 22.79 -3.13 7.45
CA PRO A 121 23.85 -3.95 6.83
C PRO A 121 23.49 -5.43 6.68
N LEU A 122 22.73 -5.98 7.63
CA LEU A 122 22.30 -7.39 7.63
C LEU A 122 21.29 -7.74 6.52
N ILE A 123 20.68 -6.73 5.90
CA ILE A 123 19.59 -6.85 4.92
C ILE A 123 20.03 -6.42 3.51
N ARG A 124 21.04 -5.54 3.41
CA ARG A 124 21.56 -5.05 2.12
C ARG A 124 21.83 -6.17 1.10
N PRO A 125 21.52 -6.00 -0.20
CA PRO A 125 21.81 -7.03 -1.19
C PRO A 125 23.28 -7.48 -1.18
N GLY A 126 23.51 -8.80 -1.21
CA GLY A 126 24.86 -9.36 -1.18
C GLY A 126 24.90 -10.88 -1.30
N SER A 127 26.09 -11.44 -1.50
CA SER A 127 26.35 -12.88 -1.67
C SER A 127 26.75 -13.61 -0.37
N GLY A 128 26.79 -12.89 0.76
CA GLY A 128 27.12 -13.45 2.05
C GLY A 128 26.19 -14.58 2.47
N ALA A 129 26.71 -15.55 3.22
CA ALA A 129 25.92 -16.69 3.67
C ALA A 129 24.72 -16.24 4.52
N GLY A 130 23.51 -16.66 4.13
CA GLY A 130 22.26 -16.25 4.78
C GLY A 130 21.73 -14.86 4.40
N GLN A 131 22.45 -14.06 3.59
CA GLN A 131 22.04 -12.70 3.24
C GLN A 131 20.70 -12.67 2.48
N ARG A 132 20.57 -13.51 1.44
CA ARG A 132 19.32 -13.61 0.67
C ARG A 132 18.13 -14.04 1.53
N LEU A 133 18.37 -14.94 2.49
CA LEU A 133 17.32 -15.38 3.41
C LEU A 133 16.90 -14.26 4.35
N ARG A 134 17.84 -13.52 4.95
CA ARG A 134 17.51 -12.35 5.78
C ARG A 134 16.74 -11.28 5.00
N GLN A 135 17.14 -11.02 3.76
CA GLN A 135 16.41 -10.11 2.88
C GLN A 135 14.98 -10.60 2.61
N ALA A 136 14.79 -11.88 2.30
CA ALA A 136 13.47 -12.47 2.10
C ALA A 136 12.60 -12.46 3.38
N MET A 137 13.22 -12.63 4.55
CA MET A 137 12.54 -12.58 5.85
C MET A 137 12.08 -11.17 6.22
N VAL A 138 12.78 -10.12 5.80
CA VAL A 138 12.39 -8.74 6.17
C VAL A 138 11.67 -8.05 5.01
N CYS A 139 12.36 -7.80 3.90
CA CYS A 139 11.77 -7.15 2.72
C CYS A 139 10.65 -7.99 2.12
N GLY A 140 10.77 -9.31 2.15
CA GLY A 140 9.73 -10.18 1.62
C GLY A 140 8.43 -10.18 2.42
N VAL A 141 8.53 -10.05 3.75
CA VAL A 141 7.37 -9.86 4.63
C VAL A 141 6.75 -8.47 4.42
N LEU A 142 7.58 -7.43 4.35
CA LEU A 142 7.14 -6.05 4.13
C LEU A 142 6.37 -5.89 2.81
N MET A 143 6.88 -6.52 1.74
CA MET A 143 6.31 -6.42 0.39
C MET A 143 5.32 -7.54 0.05
N ASN A 144 5.05 -8.46 0.98
CA ASN A 144 4.21 -9.64 0.75
C ASN A 144 4.63 -10.44 -0.50
N ILE A 145 5.94 -10.59 -0.76
CA ILE A 145 6.44 -11.31 -1.94
C ILE A 145 6.12 -12.82 -1.88
N HIS A 146 5.83 -13.31 -0.68
CA HIS A 146 5.48 -14.71 -0.39
C HIS A 146 4.05 -15.05 -0.81
N GLY A 147 3.21 -14.04 -1.06
CA GLY A 147 1.83 -14.17 -1.51
C GLY A 147 0.88 -14.84 -0.50
N GLY A 148 -0.36 -15.06 -0.93
CA GLY A 148 -1.40 -15.70 -0.13
C GLY A 148 -2.18 -14.75 0.79
N HIS A 149 -2.91 -15.32 1.74
CA HIS A 149 -3.82 -14.59 2.65
C HIS A 149 -3.04 -13.99 3.84
N GLN A 150 -1.92 -13.31 3.59
CA GLN A 150 -1.21 -12.58 4.64
C GLN A 150 -2.12 -11.46 5.12
N ARG A 151 -2.39 -11.42 6.43
CA ARG A 151 -3.21 -10.36 7.01
C ARG A 151 -2.45 -9.04 6.94
N THR A 152 -3.22 -7.98 6.71
CA THR A 152 -2.72 -6.60 6.68
C THR A 152 -1.98 -6.28 7.98
N PRO A 153 -0.77 -5.69 7.92
CA PRO A 153 -0.04 -5.34 9.13
C PRO A 153 -0.71 -4.20 9.87
N THR A 154 -0.45 -4.11 11.18
CA THR A 154 -0.80 -2.92 11.97
C THR A 154 0.43 -2.12 12.35
N LEU A 155 0.35 -0.80 12.29
CA LEU A 155 1.43 0.11 12.66
C LEU A 155 1.36 0.50 14.14
N ASP A 156 2.43 0.35 14.89
CA ASP A 156 2.59 1.04 16.18
C ASP A 156 3.04 2.49 15.92
N PRO A 157 2.21 3.51 16.18
CA PRO A 157 2.55 4.89 15.85
C PRO A 157 3.57 5.52 16.81
N GLU A 158 3.91 4.89 17.94
CA GLU A 158 4.98 5.36 18.83
C GLU A 158 6.36 4.91 18.34
N THR A 159 6.47 3.64 17.93
CA THR A 159 7.76 3.03 17.54
C THR A 159 7.97 2.94 16.03
N LEU A 160 6.90 3.15 15.25
CA LEU A 160 6.83 2.94 13.81
C LEU A 160 7.08 1.48 13.39
N ALA A 161 6.95 0.54 14.33
CA ALA A 161 7.05 -0.88 14.06
C ALA A 161 5.77 -1.41 13.39
N LEU A 162 5.94 -2.43 12.54
CA LEU A 162 4.86 -3.06 11.79
C LEU A 162 4.64 -4.48 12.30
N ASP A 163 3.44 -4.75 12.80
CA ASP A 163 3.02 -6.05 13.29
C ASP A 163 2.32 -6.83 12.19
N TYR A 164 2.89 -7.98 11.81
CA TYR A 164 2.30 -8.92 10.86
C TYR A 164 1.64 -10.07 11.62
N PRO A 165 0.29 -10.14 11.66
CA PRO A 165 -0.40 -11.18 12.39
C PRO A 165 -0.17 -12.56 11.77
N GLY A 166 0.20 -13.54 12.60
CA GLY A 166 0.47 -14.91 12.19
C GLY A 166 1.65 -15.53 12.91
N ASP A 167 1.68 -16.87 12.93
CA ASP A 167 2.86 -17.62 13.36
C ASP A 167 3.98 -17.59 12.30
N ILE A 168 5.17 -18.07 12.68
CA ILE A 168 6.35 -18.14 11.82
C ILE A 168 6.05 -18.83 10.47
N ALA A 169 5.31 -19.94 10.49
CA ALA A 169 5.05 -20.70 9.27
C ALA A 169 4.09 -19.96 8.32
N SER A 170 3.14 -19.21 8.89
CA SER A 170 2.17 -18.42 8.15
C SER A 170 2.75 -17.14 7.55
N VAL A 171 3.68 -16.47 8.26
CA VAL A 171 4.31 -15.23 7.80
C VAL A 171 5.47 -15.50 6.85
N PHE A 172 6.35 -16.44 7.18
CA PHE A 172 7.57 -16.71 6.40
C PHE A 172 7.44 -17.87 5.41
N ARG A 173 6.34 -18.64 5.42
CA ARG A 173 6.02 -19.64 4.38
C ARG A 173 7.19 -20.59 4.03
N SER A 174 7.70 -20.52 2.81
CA SER A 174 8.78 -21.38 2.31
C SER A 174 10.08 -21.18 3.08
N GLU A 175 10.36 -19.96 3.51
CA GLU A 175 11.57 -19.55 4.20
C GLU A 175 11.63 -20.21 5.56
N ALA A 176 10.48 -20.40 6.23
CA ALA A 176 10.39 -21.12 7.51
C ALA A 176 10.94 -22.55 7.44
N LYS A 177 10.95 -23.17 6.26
CA LYS A 177 11.49 -24.53 6.03
C LYS A 177 12.98 -24.53 5.69
N HIS A 178 13.60 -23.36 5.51
CA HIS A 178 15.00 -23.27 5.14
C HIS A 178 15.90 -23.77 6.29
N PRO A 179 16.94 -24.59 6.05
CA PRO A 179 17.77 -25.17 7.11
C PRO A 179 18.46 -24.15 8.04
N ARG A 180 18.66 -22.94 7.53
CA ARG A 180 19.26 -21.81 8.29
C ARG A 180 18.23 -20.87 8.92
N PHE A 181 16.93 -21.10 8.73
CA PHE A 181 15.89 -20.16 9.12
C PHE A 181 15.98 -19.75 10.59
N ALA A 182 16.02 -20.71 11.52
CA ALA A 182 16.10 -20.43 12.95
C ALA A 182 17.34 -19.60 13.33
N ARG A 183 18.47 -19.89 12.68
CA ARG A 183 19.72 -19.13 12.87
C ARG A 183 19.59 -17.69 12.35
N GLU A 184 19.09 -17.51 11.13
CA GLU A 184 18.99 -16.17 10.54
C GLU A 184 17.88 -15.33 11.21
N LEU A 185 16.82 -15.97 11.72
CA LEU A 185 15.83 -15.32 12.58
C LEU A 185 16.45 -14.79 13.86
N ALA A 186 17.24 -15.62 14.56
CA ALA A 186 17.95 -15.19 15.77
C ALA A 186 18.88 -14.00 15.49
N VAL A 187 19.62 -14.02 14.38
CA VAL A 187 20.47 -12.88 13.96
C VAL A 187 19.67 -11.60 13.76
N LEU A 188 18.49 -11.68 13.12
CA LEU A 188 17.63 -10.51 12.90
C LEU A 188 17.00 -10.01 14.21
N THR A 189 16.67 -10.91 15.13
CA THR A 189 16.12 -10.54 16.45
C THR A 189 17.16 -9.91 17.36
N GLU A 190 18.37 -10.49 17.45
CA GLU A 190 19.48 -9.91 18.20
C GLU A 190 19.87 -8.52 17.68
N ALA A 191 19.73 -8.29 16.37
CA ALA A 191 20.02 -7.01 15.75
C ALA A 191 18.89 -5.97 15.88
N GLY A 192 17.76 -6.32 16.53
CA GLY A 192 16.61 -5.43 16.67
C GLY A 192 15.92 -5.11 15.35
N VAL A 193 15.90 -6.06 14.40
CA VAL A 193 15.18 -5.93 13.12
C VAL A 193 13.81 -6.60 13.20
N LEU A 194 13.75 -7.78 13.80
CA LEU A 194 12.53 -8.57 13.94
C LEU A 194 12.27 -8.96 15.39
N GLU A 195 11.01 -8.96 15.80
CA GLU A 195 10.57 -9.52 17.06
C GLU A 195 9.46 -10.56 16.79
N VAL A 196 9.53 -11.70 17.48
CA VAL A 196 8.46 -12.71 17.46
C VAL A 196 7.59 -12.47 18.68
N ILE A 197 6.35 -12.07 18.46
CA ILE A 197 5.39 -11.74 19.50
C ILE A 197 4.45 -12.93 19.69
N ASP A 198 4.25 -13.31 20.95
CA ASP A 198 3.21 -14.25 21.38
C ASP A 198 2.29 -13.55 22.37
N ASP A 199 1.30 -12.82 21.84
CA ASP A 199 0.32 -12.08 22.63
C ASP A 199 -0.92 -12.94 22.84
N ARG A 200 -1.24 -13.25 24.10
CA ARG A 200 -2.42 -14.07 24.46
C ARG A 200 -3.76 -13.48 24.01
N GLN A 201 -3.84 -12.16 23.81
CA GLN A 201 -5.05 -11.46 23.39
C GLN A 201 -5.13 -11.28 21.87
N ARG A 202 -4.00 -11.20 21.16
CA ARG A 202 -3.97 -10.92 19.71
C ARG A 202 -3.53 -12.08 18.84
N GLY A 203 -3.00 -13.12 19.47
CA GLY A 203 -2.36 -14.24 18.80
C GLY A 203 -0.90 -13.92 18.44
N PRO A 204 -0.22 -14.87 17.78
CA PRO A 204 1.15 -14.70 17.36
C PRO A 204 1.27 -13.62 16.28
N ALA A 205 2.38 -12.88 16.29
CA ALA A 205 2.72 -11.93 15.27
C ALA A 205 4.23 -11.86 15.06
N ILE A 206 4.64 -11.42 13.87
CA ILE A 206 6.01 -11.06 13.56
C ILE A 206 6.06 -9.54 13.45
N ARG A 207 6.83 -8.89 14.32
CA ARG A 207 7.03 -7.45 14.31
C ARG A 207 8.30 -7.10 13.55
N VAL A 208 8.18 -6.24 12.56
CA VAL A 208 9.31 -5.58 11.89
C VAL A 208 9.54 -4.24 12.59
N LEU A 209 10.71 -4.09 13.19
CA LEU A 209 11.08 -2.89 13.96
C LEU A 209 11.61 -1.80 13.02
N ALA A 210 11.35 -0.54 13.33
CA ALA A 210 11.96 0.57 12.61
C ALA A 210 13.50 0.45 12.61
N PRO A 211 14.19 0.81 11.51
CA PRO A 211 15.65 0.77 11.47
C PRO A 211 16.27 1.60 12.59
N VAL A 212 17.22 1.00 13.31
CA VAL A 212 17.86 1.60 14.49
C VAL A 212 18.43 2.98 14.15
N GLY A 213 18.03 3.98 14.93
CA GLY A 213 18.50 5.36 14.80
C GLY A 213 17.87 6.15 13.64
N LEU A 214 16.93 5.58 12.89
CA LEU A 214 16.26 6.24 11.76
C LEU A 214 14.73 6.41 11.90
N PRO A 215 14.10 6.44 13.10
CA PRO A 215 12.64 6.58 13.18
C PRO A 215 12.16 7.94 12.63
N ASP A 216 12.91 9.03 12.84
CA ASP A 216 12.56 10.33 12.28
C ASP A 216 12.72 10.38 10.76
N GLU A 217 13.73 9.68 10.20
CA GLU A 217 13.89 9.57 8.75
C GLU A 217 12.78 8.73 8.14
N LEU A 218 12.37 7.64 8.81
CA LEU A 218 11.24 6.81 8.41
C LEU A 218 9.95 7.62 8.45
N ALA A 219 9.65 8.28 9.57
CA ALA A 219 8.49 9.16 9.70
C ALA A 219 8.52 10.22 8.60
N ARG A 220 9.65 10.90 8.39
CA ARG A 220 9.79 11.88 7.32
C ARG A 220 9.58 11.27 5.95
N GLN A 221 10.07 10.07 5.68
CA GLN A 221 9.90 9.42 4.37
C GLN A 221 8.44 8.98 4.15
N ALA A 222 7.78 8.46 5.19
CA ALA A 222 6.36 8.10 5.15
C ALA A 222 5.43 9.33 5.09
N VAL A 223 5.82 10.43 5.76
CA VAL A 223 5.06 11.70 5.83
C VAL A 223 5.32 12.59 4.62
N LEU A 224 6.52 12.58 4.02
CA LEU A 224 6.80 13.28 2.77
C LEU A 224 5.97 12.72 1.59
N ASP A 225 5.46 11.49 1.72
CA ASP A 225 4.55 10.88 0.76
C ASP A 225 3.06 11.26 0.99
N VAL A 226 2.71 11.93 2.11
CA VAL A 226 1.29 12.27 2.45
C VAL A 226 1.07 13.74 2.85
N GLU A 227 1.93 14.37 3.67
CA GLU A 227 1.71 15.74 4.19
C GLU A 227 2.29 16.85 3.29
N TYR A 228 3.23 16.57 2.38
CA TYR A 228 3.74 17.61 1.46
C TYR A 228 2.71 17.96 0.36
N ALA A 229 1.81 17.04 0.02
CA ALA A 229 0.70 17.31 -0.92
C ALA A 229 -0.33 18.31 -0.36
N VAL A 230 -0.47 18.40 0.97
CA VAL A 230 -1.43 19.30 1.62
C VAL A 230 -0.81 20.68 1.91
N GLN A 231 0.51 20.79 2.12
CA GLN A 231 1.18 22.07 2.34
C GLN A 231 1.70 22.76 1.05
N VAL A 232 1.91 22.03 -0.05
CA VAL A 232 2.40 22.62 -1.33
C VAL A 232 1.28 23.08 -2.26
N ASN A 233 0.02 22.79 -1.93
CA ASN A 233 -1.11 23.40 -2.65
C ASN A 233 -1.20 24.93 -2.50
N ASP A 234 -0.29 25.57 -1.74
CA ASP A 234 -0.23 27.03 -1.60
C ASP A 234 1.03 27.71 -2.18
N PHE A 235 2.10 26.99 -2.54
CA PHE A 235 3.30 27.62 -3.13
C PHE A 235 4.04 26.70 -4.11
N GLU A 236 3.96 27.05 -5.40
CA GLU A 236 4.77 26.63 -6.56
C GLU A 236 5.33 25.19 -6.53
N SER A 237 4.71 24.31 -7.34
CA SER A 237 5.23 22.99 -7.65
C SER A 237 6.55 23.07 -8.43
N ASP A 238 7.67 22.94 -7.75
CA ASP A 238 8.98 22.85 -8.39
C ASP A 238 9.32 21.39 -8.79
N ASP A 239 9.95 21.26 -9.96
CA ASP A 239 10.43 20.05 -10.70
C ASP A 239 11.15 19.00 -9.81
N TYR A 240 11.68 19.46 -8.68
CA TYR A 240 12.42 18.65 -7.71
C TYR A 240 11.54 17.70 -6.87
N THR A 241 10.27 18.06 -6.66
CA THR A 241 9.29 17.25 -5.93
C THR A 241 8.73 16.15 -6.84
N ASP A 242 8.60 16.48 -8.13
CA ASP A 242 8.05 15.62 -9.17
C ASP A 242 8.98 14.41 -9.47
N GLY A 243 10.29 14.66 -9.51
CA GLY A 243 11.30 13.62 -9.66
C GLY A 243 11.42 12.66 -8.45
N ARG A 244 11.02 13.08 -7.23
CA ARG A 244 11.15 12.24 -6.03
C ARG A 244 10.02 11.23 -5.88
N VAL A 245 8.77 11.63 -6.07
CA VAL A 245 7.61 10.72 -6.03
C VAL A 245 7.72 9.69 -7.16
N THR A 246 8.07 10.15 -8.35
CA THR A 246 8.36 9.29 -9.50
C THR A 246 9.48 8.29 -9.18
N ARG A 247 10.56 8.73 -8.51
CA ARG A 247 11.64 7.83 -8.06
C ARG A 247 11.19 6.83 -6.99
N THR A 248 10.37 7.22 -6.02
CA THR A 248 9.86 6.30 -4.98
C THR A 248 8.98 5.22 -5.60
N ILE A 249 8.04 5.60 -6.48
CA ILE A 249 7.20 4.65 -7.21
C ILE A 249 8.08 3.79 -8.12
N HIS A 250 9.03 4.37 -8.84
CA HIS A 250 10.00 3.66 -9.68
C HIS A 250 10.83 2.60 -8.90
N GLU A 251 11.34 2.94 -7.71
CA GLU A 251 12.10 2.02 -6.86
C GLU A 251 11.22 0.89 -6.31
N ALA A 252 9.96 1.17 -5.98
CA ALA A 252 8.98 0.16 -5.60
C ALA A 252 8.64 -0.78 -6.78
N LEU A 253 8.53 -0.23 -7.98
CA LEU A 253 8.28 -0.98 -9.21
C LEU A 253 9.48 -1.89 -9.58
N LEU A 254 10.71 -1.39 -9.40
CA LEU A 254 11.93 -2.19 -9.62
C LEU A 254 11.99 -3.38 -8.67
N ALA A 255 11.62 -3.17 -7.41
CA ALA A 255 11.59 -4.23 -6.40
C ALA A 255 10.55 -5.33 -6.70
N LEU A 256 9.49 -4.99 -7.45
CA LEU A 256 8.42 -5.89 -7.87
C LEU A 256 8.69 -6.56 -9.23
N GLY A 257 9.89 -6.35 -9.80
CA GLY A 257 10.30 -6.93 -11.08
C GLY A 257 9.51 -6.36 -12.26
N VAL A 258 9.04 -5.12 -12.15
CA VAL A 258 8.34 -4.42 -13.22
C VAL A 258 9.37 -3.88 -14.21
N ASP A 259 9.13 -4.01 -15.51
CA ASP A 259 9.93 -3.38 -16.56
C ASP A 259 9.49 -1.92 -16.79
N ASP A 260 10.37 -1.05 -17.31
CA ASP A 260 10.07 0.36 -17.61
C ASP A 260 9.45 1.16 -16.45
N THR A 261 9.97 0.91 -15.25
CA THR A 261 9.50 1.43 -13.97
C THR A 261 9.40 2.96 -13.89
N VAL A 262 10.20 3.71 -14.66
CA VAL A 262 10.09 5.18 -14.73
C VAL A 262 8.76 5.58 -15.38
N LYS A 263 8.47 5.03 -16.56
CA LYS A 263 7.25 5.36 -17.33
C LYS A 263 5.98 4.92 -16.60
N VAL A 264 6.03 3.76 -15.92
CA VAL A 264 4.92 3.28 -15.09
C VAL A 264 4.69 4.20 -13.90
N ALA A 265 5.75 4.66 -13.23
CA ALA A 265 5.64 5.63 -12.14
C ALA A 265 5.04 6.96 -12.60
N GLU A 266 5.51 7.48 -13.74
CA GLU A 266 5.00 8.72 -14.34
C GLU A 266 3.51 8.61 -14.70
N ALA A 267 3.09 7.51 -15.34
CA ALA A 267 1.70 7.31 -15.73
C ALA A 267 0.76 7.13 -14.53
N ILE A 268 1.25 6.48 -13.46
CA ILE A 268 0.52 6.37 -12.18
C ILE A 268 0.38 7.76 -11.54
N ARG A 269 1.43 8.58 -11.55
CA ARG A 269 1.37 9.94 -11.01
C ARG A 269 0.42 10.84 -11.81
N ALA A 270 0.43 10.73 -13.14
CA ALA A 270 -0.38 11.56 -14.05
C ALA A 270 -1.88 11.18 -14.08
N GLN A 271 -2.36 10.45 -13.07
CA GLN A 271 -3.78 10.23 -12.86
C GLN A 271 -4.48 11.57 -12.60
N HIS A 272 -5.59 11.82 -13.29
CA HIS A 272 -6.30 13.11 -13.37
C HIS A 272 -5.51 14.28 -14.02
N ALA A 273 -4.43 14.00 -14.74
CA ALA A 273 -3.70 15.06 -15.44
C ALA A 273 -4.62 15.79 -16.45
N PRO A 274 -4.63 17.14 -16.45
CA PRO A 274 -5.59 17.94 -17.20
C PRO A 274 -5.42 17.86 -18.71
N GLU A 275 -4.26 17.39 -19.19
CA GLU A 275 -4.00 17.11 -20.61
C GLU A 275 -4.79 15.92 -21.17
N TYR A 276 -5.39 15.08 -20.32
CA TYR A 276 -6.15 13.92 -20.74
C TYR A 276 -7.66 14.10 -20.53
N VAL A 277 -8.44 13.66 -21.53
CA VAL A 277 -9.92 13.70 -21.49
C VAL A 277 -10.50 12.76 -20.41
N THR A 278 -9.80 11.67 -20.12
CA THR A 278 -10.20 10.71 -19.08
C THR A 278 -9.18 10.70 -17.94
N PRO A 279 -9.61 10.52 -16.67
CA PRO A 279 -8.73 10.49 -15.51
C PRO A 279 -7.50 9.58 -15.63
N SER A 280 -7.61 8.45 -16.33
CA SER A 280 -6.50 7.49 -16.48
C SER A 280 -5.85 7.53 -17.87
N GLY A 281 -5.89 8.67 -18.54
CA GLY A 281 -5.40 8.82 -19.91
C GLY A 281 -3.93 8.43 -20.05
N ALA A 282 -3.06 8.93 -19.17
CA ALA A 282 -1.64 8.58 -19.15
C ALA A 282 -1.41 7.05 -18.98
N MET A 283 -2.18 6.41 -18.10
CA MET A 283 -2.08 4.96 -17.91
C MET A 283 -2.54 4.18 -19.14
N LEU A 284 -3.65 4.59 -19.77
CA LEU A 284 -4.16 3.96 -20.98
C LEU A 284 -3.19 4.10 -22.16
N GLU A 285 -2.54 5.26 -22.28
CA GLU A 285 -1.51 5.52 -23.28
C GLU A 285 -0.29 4.63 -23.06
N LEU A 286 0.20 4.53 -21.82
CA LEU A 286 1.31 3.66 -21.46
C LEU A 286 1.02 2.19 -21.79
N LEU A 287 -0.14 1.67 -21.35
CA LEU A 287 -0.54 0.28 -21.61
C LEU A 287 -0.69 0.00 -23.10
N ARG A 288 -1.26 0.94 -23.86
CA ARG A 288 -1.32 0.84 -25.31
C ARG A 288 0.08 0.80 -25.93
N GLY A 289 1.00 1.63 -25.46
CA GLY A 289 2.41 1.60 -25.87
C GLY A 289 3.06 0.23 -25.66
N PHE A 290 2.91 -0.35 -24.47
CA PHE A 290 3.42 -1.70 -24.18
C PHE A 290 2.81 -2.76 -25.10
N ALA A 291 1.51 -2.71 -25.37
CA ALA A 291 0.88 -3.63 -26.32
C ALA A 291 1.43 -3.47 -27.74
N LEU A 292 1.61 -2.24 -28.22
CA LEU A 292 2.18 -1.96 -29.55
C LEU A 292 3.64 -2.39 -29.69
N GLU A 293 4.42 -2.31 -28.61
CA GLU A 293 5.82 -2.77 -28.57
C GLU A 293 5.95 -4.29 -28.37
N GLY A 294 4.85 -5.02 -28.19
CA GLY A 294 4.84 -6.46 -27.93
C GLY A 294 5.23 -6.84 -26.51
N ARG A 295 5.19 -5.88 -25.57
CA ARG A 295 5.63 -6.04 -24.18
C ARG A 295 4.47 -6.43 -23.27
N VAL A 296 3.86 -7.57 -23.56
CA VAL A 296 2.63 -8.07 -22.91
C VAL A 296 2.80 -8.25 -21.39
N ARG A 297 3.98 -8.66 -20.94
CA ARG A 297 4.25 -8.80 -19.51
C ARG A 297 4.32 -7.45 -18.78
N ALA A 298 4.98 -6.46 -19.39
CA ALA A 298 5.08 -5.09 -18.86
C ALA A 298 3.69 -4.43 -18.78
N PHE A 299 2.81 -4.71 -19.75
CA PHE A 299 1.39 -4.33 -19.70
C PHE A 299 0.73 -4.78 -18.39
N ALA A 300 0.80 -6.09 -18.08
CA ALA A 300 0.15 -6.63 -16.90
C ALA A 300 0.78 -6.11 -15.60
N HIS A 301 2.10 -5.94 -15.57
CA HIS A 301 2.79 -5.33 -14.43
C HIS A 301 2.35 -3.87 -14.20
N GLY A 302 2.30 -3.06 -15.26
CA GLY A 302 1.83 -1.68 -15.18
C GLY A 302 0.38 -1.62 -14.70
N TYR A 303 -0.50 -2.44 -15.27
CA TYR A 303 -1.89 -2.54 -14.83
C TYR A 303 -2.01 -2.96 -13.36
N ARG A 304 -1.30 -4.01 -12.94
CA ARG A 304 -1.34 -4.51 -11.56
C ARG A 304 -0.96 -3.41 -10.58
N MET A 305 0.09 -2.66 -10.89
CA MET A 305 0.56 -1.58 -10.01
C MET A 305 -0.37 -0.39 -9.99
N PHE A 306 -0.85 0.02 -11.16
CA PHE A 306 -1.91 1.00 -11.26
C PHE A 306 -3.16 0.57 -10.48
N SER A 307 -3.56 -0.69 -10.56
CA SER A 307 -4.75 -1.21 -9.86
C SER A 307 -4.58 -1.25 -8.35
N VAL A 308 -3.35 -1.33 -7.86
CA VAL A 308 -3.05 -1.26 -6.43
C VAL A 308 -3.19 0.17 -5.92
N ILE A 309 -2.77 1.15 -6.71
CA ILE A 309 -2.66 2.57 -6.33
C ILE A 309 -3.95 3.36 -6.66
N HIS A 310 -4.53 3.15 -7.85
CA HIS A 310 -5.68 3.87 -8.39
C HIS A 310 -6.85 2.90 -8.65
N ARG A 311 -7.48 2.46 -7.56
CA ARG A 311 -8.41 1.33 -7.55
C ARG A 311 -9.72 1.57 -8.31
N LEU A 312 -10.36 2.75 -8.18
CA LEU A 312 -11.59 3.05 -8.93
C LEU A 312 -11.42 2.93 -10.42
N ASN A 313 -10.25 3.34 -10.87
CA ASN A 313 -9.95 3.43 -12.27
C ASN A 313 -9.45 2.09 -12.82
N ALA A 314 -9.06 1.15 -11.96
CA ALA A 314 -8.57 -0.17 -12.36
C ALA A 314 -9.61 -0.95 -13.18
N THR A 315 -10.90 -0.89 -12.84
CA THR A 315 -11.95 -1.56 -13.62
C THR A 315 -12.12 -0.91 -14.98
N PHE A 316 -12.08 0.42 -15.02
CA PHE A 316 -12.13 1.19 -16.27
C PHE A 316 -10.94 0.87 -17.18
N VAL A 317 -9.73 0.87 -16.63
CA VAL A 317 -8.50 0.53 -17.37
C VAL A 317 -8.52 -0.93 -17.83
N ALA A 318 -8.93 -1.88 -16.98
CA ALA A 318 -9.07 -3.29 -17.36
C ALA A 318 -10.10 -3.49 -18.48
N ALA A 319 -11.19 -2.73 -18.48
CA ALA A 319 -12.19 -2.81 -19.54
C ALA A 319 -11.62 -2.44 -20.92
N GLN A 320 -10.54 -1.66 -20.99
CA GLN A 320 -9.87 -1.31 -22.24
C GLN A 320 -8.84 -2.37 -22.69
N ALA A 321 -8.39 -3.25 -21.80
CA ALA A 321 -7.33 -4.22 -22.09
C ALA A 321 -7.66 -5.19 -23.24
N PRO A 322 -8.90 -5.76 -23.36
CA PRO A 322 -9.23 -6.64 -24.48
C PRO A 322 -9.03 -5.98 -25.86
N ALA A 323 -9.37 -4.70 -26.00
CA ALA A 323 -9.19 -3.97 -27.25
C ALA A 323 -7.70 -3.72 -27.56
N MET A 324 -6.90 -3.37 -26.53
CA MET A 324 -5.46 -3.18 -26.69
C MET A 324 -4.74 -4.47 -27.08
N ILE A 325 -5.12 -5.60 -26.46
CA ILE A 325 -4.54 -6.91 -26.79
C ILE A 325 -5.02 -7.43 -28.15
N GLY A 326 -6.27 -7.14 -28.55
CA GLY A 326 -6.74 -7.44 -29.90
C GLY A 326 -5.87 -6.77 -30.97
N HIS A 327 -5.50 -5.49 -30.78
CA HIS A 327 -4.57 -4.81 -31.67
C HIS A 327 -3.15 -5.40 -31.64
N TYR A 328 -2.67 -5.83 -30.47
CA TYR A 328 -1.39 -6.54 -30.36
C TYR A 328 -1.40 -7.83 -31.20
N LEU A 329 -2.45 -8.65 -31.10
CA LEU A 329 -2.58 -9.90 -31.85
C LEU A 329 -2.57 -9.65 -33.37
N ALA A 330 -3.30 -8.64 -33.84
CA ALA A 330 -3.29 -8.28 -35.25
C ALA A 330 -1.90 -7.79 -35.72
N ALA A 331 -1.26 -6.93 -34.94
CA ALA A 331 0.01 -6.30 -35.32
C ALA A 331 1.23 -7.24 -35.23
N HIS A 332 1.28 -8.10 -34.21
CA HIS A 332 2.45 -8.95 -33.92
C HIS A 332 2.29 -10.39 -34.36
N HIS A 333 1.06 -10.89 -34.46
CA HIS A 333 0.76 -12.27 -34.85
C HIS A 333 0.05 -12.38 -36.21
N GLY A 334 -0.17 -11.26 -36.90
CA GLY A 334 -0.73 -11.25 -38.26
C GLY A 334 -2.18 -11.71 -38.36
N VAL A 335 -2.88 -11.79 -37.21
CA VAL A 335 -4.26 -12.29 -37.15
C VAL A 335 -5.20 -11.34 -37.90
N SER A 336 -5.93 -11.86 -38.87
CA SER A 336 -6.92 -11.08 -39.64
C SER A 336 -8.16 -10.75 -38.81
N ASP A 337 -8.80 -9.59 -39.09
CA ASP A 337 -10.07 -9.19 -38.45
C ASP A 337 -11.17 -10.26 -38.60
N GLN A 338 -11.18 -10.96 -39.75
CA GLN A 338 -12.13 -12.04 -40.03
C GLN A 338 -11.88 -13.26 -39.13
N ALA A 339 -10.62 -13.71 -39.00
CA ALA A 339 -10.28 -14.83 -38.12
C ALA A 339 -10.54 -14.49 -36.65
N TRP A 340 -10.18 -13.28 -36.24
CA TRP A 340 -10.46 -12.77 -34.89
C TRP A 340 -11.96 -12.76 -34.57
N ALA A 341 -12.79 -12.23 -35.48
CA ALA A 341 -14.24 -12.19 -35.30
C ALA A 341 -14.88 -13.59 -35.25
N GLN A 342 -14.39 -14.54 -36.04
CA GLN A 342 -14.86 -15.93 -36.00
C GLN A 342 -14.45 -16.65 -34.72
N TRP A 343 -13.24 -16.38 -34.24
CA TRP A 343 -12.72 -16.95 -33.00
C TRP A 343 -13.49 -16.42 -31.78
N LEU A 344 -13.73 -15.10 -31.70
CA LEU A 344 -14.52 -14.49 -30.62
C LEU A 344 -15.95 -15.04 -30.53
N LYS A 345 -16.58 -15.43 -31.64
CA LYS A 345 -17.89 -16.11 -31.62
C LYS A 345 -17.86 -17.45 -30.88
N ARG A 346 -16.72 -18.14 -30.87
CA ARG A 346 -16.52 -19.42 -30.17
C ARG A 346 -16.02 -19.21 -28.74
N HIS A 347 -15.45 -18.05 -28.44
CA HIS A 347 -14.89 -17.67 -27.14
C HIS A 347 -15.49 -16.36 -26.61
N PRO A 348 -16.81 -16.28 -26.39
CA PRO A 348 -17.49 -15.04 -26.02
C PRO A 348 -17.01 -14.44 -24.69
N ASP A 349 -16.53 -15.27 -23.76
CA ASP A 349 -16.05 -14.85 -22.44
C ASP A 349 -14.57 -14.44 -22.42
N TRP A 350 -13.87 -14.45 -23.56
CA TRP A 350 -12.43 -14.15 -23.63
C TRP A 350 -12.08 -12.81 -22.97
N GLY A 351 -12.86 -11.76 -23.22
CA GLY A 351 -12.62 -10.45 -22.61
C GLY A 351 -12.79 -10.44 -21.09
N GLY A 352 -13.62 -11.33 -20.52
CA GLY A 352 -13.72 -11.54 -19.08
C GLY A 352 -12.48 -12.26 -18.54
N GLN A 353 -12.12 -13.39 -19.16
CA GLN A 353 -10.98 -14.22 -18.76
C GLN A 353 -9.64 -13.46 -18.87
N LEU A 354 -9.48 -12.63 -19.91
CA LEU A 354 -8.31 -11.78 -20.08
C LEU A 354 -8.18 -10.76 -18.95
N ARG A 355 -9.30 -10.15 -18.53
CA ARG A 355 -9.31 -9.19 -17.42
C ARG A 355 -8.98 -9.86 -16.09
N GLU A 356 -9.47 -11.08 -15.85
CA GLU A 356 -9.10 -11.85 -14.65
C GLU A 356 -7.61 -12.20 -14.65
N ALA A 357 -7.03 -12.50 -15.82
CA ALA A 357 -5.62 -12.84 -15.93
C ALA A 357 -4.70 -11.65 -15.62
N LEU A 358 -5.14 -10.40 -15.82
CA LEU A 358 -4.33 -9.18 -15.58
C LEU A 358 -3.76 -9.08 -14.15
N ALA A 359 -4.41 -9.70 -13.16
CA ALA A 359 -3.95 -9.69 -11.78
C ALA A 359 -2.61 -10.45 -11.57
N ASP A 360 -2.27 -11.36 -12.48
CA ASP A 360 -1.04 -12.16 -12.46
C ASP A 360 -0.29 -12.01 -13.81
N PRO A 361 0.82 -11.26 -13.84
CA PRO A 361 1.55 -11.00 -15.09
C PRO A 361 2.03 -12.25 -15.85
N ALA A 362 2.41 -13.31 -15.14
CA ALA A 362 2.85 -14.54 -15.80
C ALA A 362 1.66 -15.32 -16.38
N ARG A 363 0.54 -15.36 -15.64
CA ARG A 363 -0.72 -15.94 -16.14
C ARG A 363 -1.26 -15.16 -17.33
N PHE A 364 -1.20 -13.83 -17.29
CA PHE A 364 -1.64 -12.96 -18.38
C PHE A 364 -0.84 -13.19 -19.65
N GLU A 365 0.49 -13.16 -19.55
CA GLU A 365 1.39 -13.43 -20.67
C GLU A 365 1.11 -14.80 -21.29
N GLY A 366 1.03 -15.85 -20.47
CA GLY A 366 0.71 -17.20 -20.94
C GLY A 366 -0.68 -17.30 -21.60
N PHE A 367 -1.68 -16.59 -21.07
CA PHE A 367 -3.03 -16.54 -21.64
C PHE A 367 -3.05 -15.86 -23.01
N VAL A 368 -2.36 -14.74 -23.16
CA VAL A 368 -2.23 -14.03 -24.44
C VAL A 368 -1.47 -14.87 -25.47
N SER A 369 -0.34 -15.49 -25.09
CA SER A 369 0.42 -16.37 -25.99
C SER A 369 -0.39 -17.59 -26.44
N THR A 370 -1.17 -18.19 -25.53
CA THR A 370 -2.06 -19.31 -25.88
C THR A 370 -3.15 -18.86 -26.84
N THR A 371 -3.74 -17.69 -26.61
CA THR A 371 -4.73 -17.10 -27.52
C THR A 371 -4.15 -16.93 -28.93
N ALA A 372 -2.96 -16.32 -29.04
CA ALA A 372 -2.26 -16.13 -30.30
C ALA A 372 -2.04 -17.46 -31.05
N ALA A 373 -1.50 -18.48 -30.38
CA ALA A 373 -1.24 -19.79 -30.97
C ALA A 373 -2.53 -20.46 -31.50
N THR A 374 -3.66 -20.32 -30.80
CA THR A 374 -4.94 -20.88 -31.28
C THR A 374 -5.48 -20.17 -32.52
N LEU A 375 -5.22 -18.87 -32.66
CA LEU A 375 -5.62 -18.09 -33.84
C LEU A 375 -4.75 -18.44 -35.05
N GLU A 376 -3.43 -18.49 -34.87
CA GLU A 376 -2.46 -18.86 -35.91
C GLU A 376 -2.71 -20.27 -36.47
N ALA A 377 -3.03 -21.23 -35.59
CA ALA A 377 -3.39 -22.59 -36.00
C ALA A 377 -4.70 -22.61 -36.83
N GLY A 378 -5.71 -21.83 -36.42
CA GLY A 378 -6.98 -21.73 -37.13
C GLY A 378 -6.88 -21.05 -38.51
N GLU A 379 -5.98 -20.08 -38.67
CA GLU A 379 -5.69 -19.47 -39.97
C GLU A 379 -4.89 -20.42 -40.88
N SER A 380 -3.99 -21.22 -40.32
CA SER A 380 -3.22 -22.23 -41.06
C SER A 380 -4.09 -23.39 -41.59
N GLU A 381 -5.19 -23.72 -40.91
CA GLU A 381 -6.16 -24.73 -41.37
C GLU A 381 -7.16 -24.18 -42.41
N ALA A 382 -7.31 -22.86 -42.51
CA ALA A 382 -8.25 -22.19 -43.40
C ALA A 382 -7.63 -21.68 -44.71
N ALA A 383 -6.30 -21.50 -44.74
CA ALA A 383 -5.49 -21.18 -45.92
C ALA A 383 -5.14 -22.44 -46.73
#